data_AF-A0A5K1BZ40-F1
#
_entry.id   AF-A0A5K1BZ40-F1
#
_cell.length_a   1.000
_cell.length_b   1.000
_cell.length_c   1.000
_cell.angle_alpha   90.00
_cell.angle_beta   90.00
_cell.angle_gamma   90.00
#
_symmetry.space_group_name_H-M   'P 1'
#
loop_
_entity.id
_entity.type
_entity.pdbx_description
1 polymer ?
#
loop_
_entity_poly.entity_id
_entity_poly.type
_entity_poly.pdbx_seq_one_letter_code
_entity_poly.pdbx_strand_id
1 'polypeptide(L)'
;KAHGWAMQLLSIACLSLAAKMEECRIPPLPEFQGVDYGFSSDIIQRMELLVLNTLEWRLYSVTPFCYLNYFITKFGIKSKRDTSMCRAIDLILGIVE
;
A
#
# COMPACT_ATOMS: atom_id res chain seq x y z
N LYS A 1 -25.24 4.58 -10.46
CA LYS A 1 -24.06 4.42 -11.34
C LYS A 1 -22.86 4.85 -10.51
N ALA A 2 -22.03 3.92 -10.04
CA ALA A 2 -20.90 4.27 -9.18
C ALA A 2 -19.99 5.26 -9.93
N HIS A 3 -19.57 6.32 -9.24
CA HIS A 3 -18.73 7.36 -9.81
C HIS A 3 -17.32 6.77 -10.01
N GLY A 4 -17.06 6.15 -11.18
CA GLY A 4 -15.79 5.47 -11.47
C GLY A 4 -14.57 6.38 -11.28
N TRP A 5 -14.70 7.67 -11.62
CA TRP A 5 -13.68 8.68 -11.37
C TRP A 5 -13.34 8.85 -9.87
N ALA A 6 -14.33 8.73 -8.98
CA ALA A 6 -14.15 8.92 -7.54
C ALA A 6 -13.40 7.73 -6.93
N MET A 7 -13.73 6.51 -7.36
CA MET A 7 -12.98 5.31 -6.94
C MET A 7 -11.54 5.37 -7.43
N GLN A 8 -11.30 5.83 -8.66
CA GLN A 8 -9.94 5.98 -9.18
C GLN A 8 -9.15 7.05 -8.42
N LEU A 9 -9.74 8.20 -8.15
CA LEU A 9 -9.10 9.24 -7.35
C LEU A 9 -8.77 8.75 -5.93
N LEU A 10 -9.69 8.00 -5.31
CA LEU A 10 -9.46 7.36 -4.02
C LEU A 10 -8.28 6.39 -4.07
N SER A 11 -8.24 5.49 -5.06
CA SER A 11 -7.16 4.52 -5.23
C SER A 11 -5.81 5.20 -5.43
N ILE A 12 -5.74 6.24 -6.25
CA ILE A 12 -4.50 7.02 -6.49
C ILE A 12 -4.03 7.69 -5.19
N ALA A 13 -4.95 8.30 -4.43
CA ALA A 13 -4.62 8.93 -3.16
C ALA A 13 -4.12 7.92 -2.12
N CYS A 14 -4.77 6.75 -2.00
CA CYS A 14 -4.33 5.68 -1.11
C CYS A 14 -2.94 5.16 -1.49
N LEU A 15 -2.67 4.96 -2.79
CA LEU A 15 -1.37 4.48 -3.27
C LEU A 15 -0.27 5.53 -3.03
N SER A 16 -0.56 6.82 -3.24
CA SER A 16 0.40 7.89 -2.94
C SER A 16 0.69 7.99 -1.43
N LEU A 17 -0.33 7.85 -0.58
CA LEU A 17 -0.13 7.81 0.88
C LEU A 17 0.72 6.61 1.31
N ALA A 18 0.46 5.42 0.78
CA ALA A 18 1.26 4.24 1.08
C ALA A 18 2.72 4.43 0.67
N ALA A 19 2.97 4.93 -0.54
CA ALA A 19 4.32 5.21 -1.01
C ALA A 19 5.05 6.25 -0.14
N LYS A 20 4.35 7.32 0.28
CA LYS A 20 4.90 8.32 1.20
C LYS A 20 5.29 7.76 2.58
N MET A 21 4.70 6.64 2.98
CA MET A 21 4.97 6.02 4.27
C MET A 21 6.01 4.90 4.25
N GLU A 22 6.01 4.09 3.20
CA GLU A 22 6.80 2.86 3.15
C GLU A 22 8.05 2.99 2.25
N GLU A 23 8.06 3.90 1.28
CA GLU A 23 9.16 4.02 0.33
C GLU A 23 10.22 5.06 0.75
N CYS A 24 11.49 4.69 0.61
CA CYS A 24 12.61 5.63 0.78
C CYS A 24 12.67 6.66 -0.35
N ARG A 25 12.19 6.32 -1.55
CA ARG A 25 12.16 7.18 -2.74
C ARG A 25 10.76 7.17 -3.31
N ILE A 26 10.02 8.20 -2.96
CA ILE A 26 8.61 8.33 -3.33
C ILE A 26 8.50 8.57 -4.84
N PRO A 27 7.77 7.74 -5.59
CA PRO A 27 7.45 8.01 -6.99
C PRO A 27 6.69 9.35 -7.13
N PRO A 28 6.96 10.16 -8.16
CA PRO A 28 6.22 11.39 -8.38
C PRO A 28 4.75 11.12 -8.72
N LEU A 29 3.86 12.03 -8.32
CA LEU A 29 2.40 11.89 -8.47
C LEU A 29 1.89 11.45 -9.86
N PRO A 30 2.47 11.91 -10.98
CA PRO A 30 2.07 11.47 -12.32
C PRO A 30 2.24 9.96 -12.57
N GLU A 31 3.17 9.30 -11.87
CA GLU A 31 3.42 7.86 -12.04
C GLU A 31 2.31 6.98 -11.44
N PHE A 32 1.47 7.53 -10.55
CA PHE A 32 0.33 6.81 -9.99
C PHE A 32 -0.93 6.92 -10.86
N GLN A 33 -0.94 7.76 -11.90
CA GLN A 33 -2.16 8.02 -12.68
C GLN A 33 -2.40 6.91 -13.72
N GLY A 34 -3.62 6.37 -13.71
CA GLY A 34 -4.10 5.47 -14.77
C GLY A 34 -4.40 6.23 -16.07
N VAL A 35 -4.65 5.49 -17.16
CA VAL A 35 -4.86 6.04 -18.51
C VAL A 35 -6.14 6.90 -18.61
N ASP A 36 -7.14 6.61 -17.78
CA ASP A 36 -8.51 7.12 -17.99
C ASP A 36 -8.79 8.52 -17.42
N TYR A 37 -8.04 8.98 -16.41
CA TYR A 37 -8.30 10.29 -15.76
C TYR A 37 -7.00 10.95 -15.30
N GLY A 38 -6.68 12.11 -15.88
CA GLY A 38 -5.57 12.97 -15.47
C GLY A 38 -5.99 13.93 -14.36
N PHE A 39 -5.77 13.56 -13.10
CA PHE A 39 -6.04 14.45 -11.97
C PHE A 39 -4.86 15.39 -11.73
N SER A 40 -5.15 16.65 -11.43
CA SER A 40 -4.12 17.58 -10.99
C SER A 40 -3.63 17.21 -9.58
N SER A 41 -2.38 17.57 -9.27
CA SER A 41 -1.75 17.22 -7.99
C SER A 41 -2.51 17.77 -6.78
N ASP A 42 -3.13 18.95 -6.91
CA ASP A 42 -3.93 19.57 -5.84
C ASP A 42 -5.19 18.75 -5.51
N ILE A 43 -5.82 18.14 -6.52
CA ILE A 43 -7.00 17.28 -6.32
C ILE A 43 -6.58 16.00 -5.59
N ILE A 44 -5.45 15.40 -5.99
CA ILE A 44 -4.92 14.20 -5.33
C ILE A 44 -4.58 14.51 -3.87
N GLN A 45 -3.86 15.60 -3.60
CA GLN A 45 -3.51 16.02 -2.23
C GLN A 45 -4.73 16.27 -1.34
N ARG A 46 -5.80 16.87 -1.89
CA ARG A 46 -7.06 17.04 -1.14
C ARG A 46 -7.69 15.70 -0.79
N MET A 47 -7.65 14.73 -1.72
CA MET A 47 -8.14 13.39 -1.46
C MET A 47 -7.28 12.67 -0.43
N GLU A 48 -5.95 12.81 -0.47
CA GLU A 48 -5.04 12.27 0.55
C GLU A 48 -5.39 12.80 1.95
N LEU A 49 -5.62 14.11 2.08
CA LEU A 49 -6.03 14.72 3.35
C LEU A 49 -7.39 14.20 3.83
N LEU A 50 -8.33 13.95 2.91
CA LEU A 50 -9.62 13.36 3.26
C LEU A 50 -9.45 11.93 3.78
N VAL A 51 -8.62 11.11 3.12
CA VAL A 51 -8.31 9.74 3.56
C VAL A 51 -7.63 9.77 4.92
N LEU A 52 -6.62 10.61 5.11
CA LEU A 52 -5.92 10.80 6.38
C LEU A 52 -6.88 11.16 7.51
N ASN A 53 -7.74 12.16 7.30
CA ASN A 53 -8.70 12.58 8.32
C ASN A 53 -9.73 11.49 8.62
N THR A 54 -10.21 10.77 7.59
CA THR A 54 -11.18 9.69 7.76
C THR A 54 -10.59 8.51 8.53
N LEU A 55 -9.30 8.22 8.32
CA LEU A 55 -8.56 7.19 9.04
C LEU A 55 -7.98 7.68 10.37
N GLU A 56 -8.27 8.92 10.79
CA GLU A 56 -7.71 9.55 11.99
C GLU A 56 -6.17 9.51 12.02
N TRP A 57 -5.54 9.65 10.85
CA TRP A 57 -4.09 9.55 10.65
C TRP A 57 -3.49 8.18 11.01
N ARG A 58 -4.33 7.15 11.19
CA ARG A 58 -3.92 5.79 11.54
C ARG A 58 -3.60 4.95 10.29
N LEU A 59 -2.58 5.39 9.56
CA LEU A 59 -2.15 4.70 8.34
C LEU A 59 -1.21 3.51 8.61
N TYR A 60 -0.63 3.41 9.81
CA TYR A 60 0.22 2.27 10.19
C TYR A 60 -0.64 1.10 10.70
N SER A 61 -1.17 0.33 9.75
CA SER A 61 -1.87 -0.92 10.07
C SER A 61 -0.87 -2.04 10.28
N VAL A 62 -1.06 -2.81 11.36
CA VAL A 62 -0.27 -4.03 11.56
C VAL A 62 -0.71 -5.06 10.54
N THR A 63 0.18 -5.38 9.60
CA THR A 63 -0.06 -6.43 8.59
C THR A 63 0.64 -7.73 9.00
N PRO A 64 0.22 -8.89 8.47
CA PRO A 64 0.92 -10.16 8.72
C PRO A 64 2.42 -10.10 8.35
N PHE A 65 2.78 -9.24 7.39
CA PHE A 65 4.15 -9.00 6.95
C PHE A 65 5.06 -8.52 8.10
N CYS A 66 4.54 -7.75 9.06
CA CYS A 66 5.28 -7.26 10.23
C CYS A 66 5.86 -8.41 11.09
N TYR A 67 5.25 -9.60 11.05
CA TYR A 67 5.64 -10.74 11.87
C TYR A 67 6.48 -11.78 11.12
N LEU A 68 6.66 -11.66 9.80
CA LEU A 68 7.34 -12.66 8.99
C LEU A 68 8.76 -12.94 9.48
N ASN A 69 9.54 -11.88 9.70
CA ASN A 69 10.92 -12.03 10.16
C ASN A 69 11.00 -12.69 11.56
N TYR A 70 10.05 -12.33 12.45
CA TYR A 70 9.94 -12.96 13.78
C TYR A 70 9.68 -14.46 13.67
N PHE A 71 8.68 -14.87 12.88
CA PHE A 71 8.33 -16.28 12.73
C PHE A 71 9.43 -17.09 12.04
N ILE A 72 10.06 -16.55 10.99
CA ILE A 72 11.17 -17.21 10.31
C ILE A 72 12.34 -17.46 11.26
N THR A 73 12.65 -16.48 12.12
CA THR A 73 13.70 -16.61 13.13
C THR A 73 13.32 -17.62 14.21
N LYS A 74 12.08 -17.54 14.71
CA LYS A 74 11.56 -18.41 15.79
C LYS A 74 11.50 -19.88 15.38
N PHE A 75 11.12 -20.16 14.14
CA PHE A 75 11.05 -21.53 13.61
C PHE A 75 12.39 -22.07 13.10
N GLY A 76 13.48 -21.30 13.23
CA GLY A 76 14.82 -21.77 12.85
C GLY A 76 15.01 -21.92 11.34
N ILE A 77 14.22 -21.25 10.51
CA ILE A 77 14.27 -21.33 9.04
C ILE A 77 15.40 -20.43 8.51
N LYS A 78 16.62 -20.63 9.02
CA LYS A 78 17.78 -19.76 8.74
C LYS A 78 18.43 -20.05 7.39
N SER A 79 18.46 -21.31 6.95
CA SER A 79 19.10 -21.72 5.69
C SER A 79 18.27 -21.44 4.44
N LYS A 80 16.96 -21.18 4.61
CA LYS A 80 15.98 -20.96 3.54
C LYS A 80 15.20 -19.67 3.73
N ARG A 81 15.82 -18.64 4.35
CA ARG A 81 15.13 -17.40 4.75
C ARG A 81 14.39 -16.76 3.57
N ASP A 82 15.08 -16.56 2.46
CA ASP A 82 14.55 -15.82 1.32
C ASP A 82 13.42 -16.61 0.62
N THR A 83 13.63 -17.91 0.40
CA THR A 83 12.57 -18.78 -0.19
C THR A 83 11.35 -18.91 0.72
N SER A 84 11.54 -18.89 2.04
CA SER A 84 10.44 -18.97 2.99
C SER A 84 9.70 -17.64 3.14
N MET A 85 10.42 -16.51 3.04
CA MET A 85 9.81 -15.18 2.92
C MET A 85 8.95 -15.09 1.67
N CYS A 86 9.48 -15.41 0.49
CA CYS A 86 8.71 -15.34 -0.76
C CYS A 86 7.42 -16.16 -0.67
N ARG A 87 7.53 -17.44 -0.25
CA ARG A 87 6.35 -18.30 -0.10
C ARG A 87 5.34 -17.76 0.90
N ALA A 88 5.79 -17.17 2.00
CA ALA A 88 4.89 -16.60 2.99
C ALA A 88 4.19 -15.34 2.47
N ILE A 89 4.91 -14.50 1.70
CA ILE A 89 4.34 -13.35 1.02
C ILE A 89 3.27 -13.80 0.02
N ASP A 90 3.57 -14.79 -0.83
CA ASP A 90 2.63 -15.33 -1.81
C ASP A 90 1.35 -15.84 -1.13
N LEU A 91 1.50 -16.55 0.00
CA LEU A 91 0.36 -17.04 0.78
C LEU A 91 -0.46 -15.91 1.42
N ILE A 92 0.18 -14.85 1.94
CA ILE A 92 -0.53 -13.71 2.53
C ILE A 92 -1.28 -12.95 1.43
N LEU A 93 -0.66 -12.72 0.28
CA LEU A 93 -1.29 -12.03 -0.84
C LEU A 93 -2.47 -12.83 -1.40
N GLY A 94 -2.36 -14.16 -1.49
CA GLY A 94 -3.46 -15.03 -1.93
C GLY A 94 -4.64 -15.12 -0.96
N ILE A 95 -4.58 -14.51 0.23
CA ILE A 95 -5.74 -14.37 1.13
C ILE A 95 -6.51 -13.05 0.85
N VAL A 96 -5.84 -12.06 0.25
CA VAL A 96 -6.39 -10.73 -0.01
C VAL A 96 -7.07 -10.64 -1.38
N GLU A 97 -6.67 -11.49 -2.34
CA GLU A 97 -7.34 -11.71 -3.64
C GLU A 97 -8.56 -12.64 -3.53
#